data_AF-A0A1Q5LM57-F1
#
_entry.id   AF-A0A1Q5LM57-F1
#
_cell.length_a   1.000
_cell.length_b   1.000
_cell.length_c   1.000
_cell.angle_alpha   90.00
_cell.angle_beta   90.00
_cell.angle_gamma   90.00
#
_symmetry.space_group_name_H-M   'P 1'
#
loop_
_entity.id
_entity.type
_entity.pdbx_description
1 polymer ?
#
loop_
_entity_poly.entity_id
_entity_poly.type
_entity_poly.pdbx_seq_one_letter_code
_entity_poly.pdbx_strand_id
1 'polypeptide(L)'
;MSPVLVVLVLLAGLSEAAGRLLPLVARRSRVSRPVVAGLLLTGTVVESTVILLWPLTAWTLAELTLSAPLSGAEALTWTPGEVAPLLLCAVIAFPLLGPLLHLLLLVGVGSGLVGPLAGTTGLDRWAAAGCVAVAGVGLAAAVEAVRRLVARISAAGVRELPA
;
A
#
# COMPACT_ATOMS: atom_id res chain seq x y z
N MET A 1 -12.74 -5.93 -12.77
CA MET A 1 -12.71 -5.21 -11.46
C MET A 1 -13.86 -4.22 -11.39
N SER A 2 -14.49 -4.06 -10.22
CA SER A 2 -15.59 -3.12 -10.03
C SER A 2 -15.09 -1.66 -10.08
N PRO A 3 -15.79 -0.73 -10.76
CA PRO A 3 -15.46 0.69 -10.73
C PRO A 3 -15.42 1.28 -9.31
N VAL A 4 -16.29 0.78 -8.43
CA VAL A 4 -16.32 1.20 -7.02
C VAL A 4 -15.00 0.88 -6.34
N LEU A 5 -14.47 -0.33 -6.53
CA LEU A 5 -13.18 -0.73 -5.97
C LEU A 5 -12.05 0.20 -6.45
N VAL A 6 -12.03 0.55 -7.74
CA VAL A 6 -11.01 1.46 -8.29
C VAL A 6 -11.07 2.82 -7.60
N VAL A 7 -12.26 3.39 -7.45
CA VAL A 7 -12.44 4.67 -6.75
C VAL A 7 -12.00 4.57 -5.29
N LEU A 8 -12.37 3.50 -4.58
CA LEU A 8 -12.00 3.29 -3.19
C LEU A 8 -10.47 3.19 -3.02
N VAL A 9 -9.80 2.43 -3.88
CA VAL A 9 -8.33 2.27 -3.86
C VAL A 9 -7.64 3.60 -4.14
N LEU A 10 -8.12 4.38 -5.13
CA LEU A 10 -7.56 5.70 -5.44
C LEU A 10 -7.71 6.68 -4.27
N LEU A 11 -8.86 6.69 -3.61
CA LEU A 11 -9.11 7.53 -2.43
C LEU A 11 -8.23 7.12 -1.24
N ALA A 12 -8.08 5.82 -1.00
CA ALA A 12 -7.17 5.29 0.03
C ALA A 12 -5.71 5.68 -0.27
N GLY A 13 -5.25 5.51 -1.52
CA GLY A 13 -3.91 5.91 -1.93
C GLY A 13 -3.67 7.41 -1.82
N LEU A 14 -4.67 8.24 -2.16
CA LEU A 14 -4.60 9.70 -2.01
C LEU A 14 -4.52 10.10 -0.54
N SER A 15 -5.32 9.48 0.31
CA SER A 15 -5.28 9.71 1.76
C SER A 15 -3.89 9.41 2.33
N GLU A 16 -3.31 8.27 1.97
CA GLU A 16 -1.98 7.87 2.44
C GLU A 16 -0.89 8.84 1.96
N ALA A 17 -0.93 9.20 0.66
CA ALA A 17 -0.03 10.18 0.08
C ALA A 17 -0.14 11.55 0.77
N ALA A 18 -1.36 12.01 1.04
CA ALA A 18 -1.63 13.26 1.73
C ALA A 18 -1.15 13.23 3.18
N GLY A 19 -1.41 12.15 3.91
CA GLY A 19 -0.98 11.97 5.31
C GLY A 19 0.53 12.05 5.48
N ARG A 20 1.30 11.58 4.49
CA ARG A 20 2.77 11.68 4.49
C ARG A 20 3.31 13.01 4.01
N LEU A 21 2.73 13.58 2.94
CA LEU A 21 3.28 14.76 2.27
C LEU A 21 2.85 16.08 2.90
N LEU A 22 1.59 16.21 3.33
CA LEU A 22 1.05 17.48 3.83
C LEU A 22 1.77 17.99 5.09
N PRO A 23 2.14 17.17 6.10
CA PRO A 23 2.91 17.64 7.25
C PRO A 23 4.30 18.19 6.86
N LEU A 24 4.93 17.62 5.83
CA LEU A 24 6.23 18.07 5.33
C LEU A 24 6.10 19.38 4.55
N VAL A 25 5.06 19.51 3.73
CA VAL A 25 4.76 20.75 2.99
C VAL A 25 4.38 21.87 3.96
N ALA A 26 3.59 21.60 4.99
CA ALA A 26 3.21 22.60 6.01
C ALA A 26 4.43 23.17 6.75
N ARG A 27 5.48 22.37 6.93
CA ARG A 27 6.76 22.80 7.54
C ARG A 27 7.67 23.59 6.58
N ARG A 28 7.36 23.63 5.27
CA ARG A 28 8.18 24.29 4.25
C ARG A 28 7.41 25.46 3.61
N SER A 29 7.82 26.68 3.93
CA SER A 29 7.14 27.91 3.50
C SER A 29 7.23 28.25 2.00
N ARG A 30 7.93 27.47 1.17
CA ARG A 30 8.26 27.84 -0.23
C ARG A 30 7.99 26.77 -1.30
N VAL A 31 7.23 25.71 -1.02
CA VAL A 31 6.93 24.70 -2.05
C VAL A 31 5.80 25.21 -2.95
N SER A 32 6.01 25.17 -4.28
CA SER A 32 4.99 25.61 -5.23
C SER A 32 3.82 24.61 -5.29
N ARG A 33 2.60 25.13 -5.45
CA ARG A 33 1.36 24.33 -5.59
C ARG A 33 1.44 23.22 -6.67
N PRO A 34 1.95 23.47 -7.88
CA PRO A 34 2.04 22.41 -8.90
C PRO A 34 2.98 21.27 -8.48
N VAL A 35 4.05 21.57 -7.75
CA VAL A 35 4.96 20.53 -7.22
C VAL A 35 4.26 19.69 -6.16
N VAL A 36 3.51 20.31 -5.25
CA VAL A 36 2.72 19.57 -4.25
C VAL A 36 1.69 18.67 -4.93
N ALA A 37 0.97 19.18 -5.93
CA ALA A 37 -0.02 18.39 -6.69
C ALA A 37 0.65 17.21 -7.42
N GLY A 38 1.79 17.43 -8.08
CA GLY A 38 2.56 16.36 -8.72
C GLY A 38 2.99 15.27 -7.73
N LEU A 39 3.52 15.66 -6.56
CA LEU A 39 3.92 14.72 -5.51
C LEU A 39 2.72 13.93 -4.96
N LEU A 40 1.58 14.58 -4.76
CA LEU A 40 0.35 13.91 -4.31
C LEU A 40 -0.17 12.92 -5.35
N LEU A 41 -0.15 13.28 -6.64
CA LEU A 41 -0.55 12.37 -7.72
C LEU A 41 0.38 11.15 -7.81
N THR A 42 1.70 11.36 -7.82
CA THR A 42 2.67 10.27 -7.83
C THR A 42 2.53 9.39 -6.59
N GLY A 43 2.39 10.00 -5.41
CA GLY A 43 2.14 9.28 -4.17
C GLY A 43 0.86 8.45 -4.25
N THR A 44 -0.24 9.04 -4.73
CA THR A 44 -1.54 8.37 -4.88
C THR A 44 -1.41 7.12 -5.75
N VAL A 45 -0.74 7.23 -6.89
CA VAL A 45 -0.51 6.10 -7.80
C VAL A 45 0.27 5.00 -7.09
N VAL A 46 1.38 5.34 -6.43
CA VAL A 46 2.23 4.38 -5.72
C VAL A 46 1.45 3.66 -4.61
N GLU A 47 0.79 4.41 -3.73
CA GLU A 47 0.07 3.82 -2.60
C GLU A 47 -1.15 3.01 -3.08
N SER A 48 -1.85 3.47 -4.13
CA SER A 48 -2.94 2.71 -4.78
C SER A 48 -2.44 1.39 -5.36
N THR A 49 -1.26 1.40 -6.01
CA THR A 49 -0.64 0.19 -6.56
C THR A 49 -0.24 -0.78 -5.45
N VAL A 50 0.33 -0.29 -4.35
CA VAL A 50 0.66 -1.13 -3.18
C VAL A 50 -0.58 -1.80 -2.63
N ILE A 51 -1.66 -1.04 -2.42
CA ILE A 51 -2.94 -1.56 -1.96
C ILE A 51 -3.42 -2.65 -2.92
N LEU A 52 -3.47 -2.35 -4.23
CA LEU A 52 -3.98 -3.28 -5.24
C LEU A 52 -3.15 -4.58 -5.34
N LEU A 53 -1.82 -4.49 -5.19
CA LEU A 53 -0.92 -5.64 -5.29
C LEU A 53 -0.93 -6.53 -4.05
N TRP A 54 -1.45 -6.06 -2.91
CA TRP A 54 -1.37 -6.80 -1.66
C TRP A 54 -2.02 -8.20 -1.72
N PRO A 55 -3.28 -8.37 -2.17
CA PRO A 55 -3.90 -9.70 -2.23
C PRO A 55 -3.18 -10.62 -3.22
N LEU A 56 -2.73 -10.09 -4.35
CA LEU A 56 -1.97 -10.83 -5.36
C LEU A 56 -0.59 -11.27 -4.85
N THR A 57 0.09 -10.41 -4.09
CA THR A 57 1.38 -10.74 -3.49
C THR A 57 1.20 -11.78 -2.38
N ALA A 58 0.12 -11.69 -1.60
CA ALA A 58 -0.21 -12.70 -0.58
C ALA A 58 -0.55 -14.05 -1.22
N TRP A 59 -1.31 -14.04 -2.32
CA TRP A 59 -1.62 -15.21 -3.13
C TRP A 59 -0.37 -15.89 -3.69
N THR A 60 0.51 -15.12 -4.34
CA THR A 60 1.75 -15.67 -4.92
C THR A 60 2.67 -16.23 -3.85
N LEU A 61 2.77 -15.59 -2.68
CA LEU A 61 3.50 -16.17 -1.54
C LEU A 61 2.88 -17.49 -1.06
N ALA A 62 1.55 -17.57 -1.01
CA ALA A 62 0.86 -18.80 -0.65
C ALA A 62 1.12 -19.92 -1.67
N GLU A 63 1.04 -19.65 -2.97
CA GLU A 63 1.36 -20.63 -4.01
C GLU A 63 2.80 -21.16 -3.90
N LEU A 64 3.76 -20.31 -3.56
CA LEU A 64 5.16 -20.73 -3.35
C LEU A 64 5.34 -21.66 -2.14
N THR A 65 4.40 -21.65 -1.20
CA THR A 65 4.42 -22.58 -0.05
C THR A 65 3.73 -23.91 -0.34
N LEU A 66 2.96 -24.00 -1.43
CA LEU A 66 2.25 -25.22 -1.81
C LEU A 66 3.16 -26.15 -2.62
N SER A 67 3.02 -27.46 -2.38
CA SER A 67 3.77 -28.48 -3.14
C SER A 67 3.17 -28.77 -4.53
N ALA A 68 1.94 -28.31 -4.79
CA ALA A 68 1.26 -28.48 -6.08
C ALA A 68 0.59 -27.17 -6.52
N PRO A 69 0.59 -26.84 -7.84
CA PRO A 69 -0.03 -25.61 -8.34
C PRO A 69 -1.54 -25.58 -8.13
N LEU A 70 -2.08 -24.42 -7.76
CA LEU A 70 -3.53 -24.17 -7.68
C LEU A 70 -4.12 -24.04 -9.09
N SER A 71 -4.30 -25.16 -9.78
CA SER A 71 -4.82 -25.20 -11.13
C SER A 71 -6.32 -24.83 -11.14
N GLY A 72 -6.66 -23.67 -11.69
CA GLY A 72 -8.06 -23.24 -11.90
C GLY A 72 -8.70 -22.42 -10.79
N ALA A 73 -7.96 -22.05 -9.73
CA ALA A 73 -8.45 -21.11 -8.73
C ALA A 73 -8.29 -19.66 -9.22
N GLU A 74 -9.32 -18.83 -9.04
CA GLU A 74 -9.24 -17.40 -9.35
C GLU A 74 -8.33 -16.71 -8.32
N ALA A 75 -7.38 -15.91 -8.80
CA ALA A 75 -6.44 -15.21 -7.93
C ALA A 75 -7.19 -14.30 -6.95
N LEU A 76 -6.71 -14.25 -5.70
CA LEU A 76 -7.32 -13.42 -4.66
C LEU A 76 -7.28 -11.94 -5.07
N THR A 77 -8.44 -11.30 -5.05
CA THR A 77 -8.59 -9.86 -5.32
C THR A 77 -9.36 -9.18 -4.19
N TRP A 78 -9.14 -7.88 -4.03
CA TRP A 78 -9.92 -7.09 -3.09
C TRP A 78 -11.39 -7.03 -3.47
N THR A 79 -12.25 -7.09 -2.46
CA THR A 79 -13.65 -6.66 -2.54
C THR A 79 -13.82 -5.21 -2.08
N PRO A 80 -14.86 -4.49 -2.52
CA PRO A 80 -15.14 -3.15 -2.03
C PRO A 80 -15.30 -3.07 -0.51
N GLY A 81 -15.87 -4.10 0.12
CA GLY A 81 -16.08 -4.15 1.57
C GLY A 81 -14.79 -4.27 2.38
N GLU A 82 -13.77 -4.93 1.83
CA GLU A 82 -12.46 -5.07 2.49
C GLU A 82 -11.61 -3.81 2.37
N VAL A 83 -11.76 -3.04 1.28
CA VAL A 83 -11.04 -1.78 1.07
C VAL A 83 -11.75 -0.60 1.72
N ALA A 84 -13.07 -0.66 1.92
CA ALA A 84 -13.85 0.43 2.51
C ALA A 84 -13.30 0.94 3.87
N PRO A 85 -12.82 0.11 4.81
CA PRO A 85 -12.19 0.59 6.03
C PRO A 85 -10.92 1.42 5.80
N LEU A 86 -10.23 1.28 4.66
CA LEU A 86 -9.12 2.18 4.29
C LEU A 86 -9.63 3.60 3.99
N LEU A 87 -10.90 3.80 3.64
CA LEU A 87 -11.49 5.13 3.62
C LEU A 87 -11.65 5.72 5.02
N LEU A 88 -11.69 4.90 6.07
CA LEU A 88 -11.64 5.41 7.44
C LEU A 88 -10.33 6.16 7.68
N CYS A 89 -9.21 5.73 7.06
CA CYS A 89 -8.01 6.56 6.96
C CYS A 89 -8.28 7.86 6.17
N ALA A 90 -8.99 7.81 5.04
CA ALA A 90 -9.32 9.02 4.29
C ALA A 90 -10.19 10.03 5.07
N VAL A 91 -11.10 9.55 5.91
CA VAL A 91 -12.08 10.37 6.65
C VAL A 91 -11.56 10.80 8.03
N ILE A 92 -10.85 9.91 8.73
CA ILE A 92 -10.33 10.15 10.09
C ILE A 92 -8.88 10.68 10.04
N ALA A 93 -8.11 10.41 8.99
CA ALA A 93 -6.70 10.80 8.90
C ALA A 93 -6.49 12.13 8.18
N PHE A 94 -6.78 13.21 8.90
CA PHE A 94 -5.75 14.22 9.11
C PHE A 94 -4.53 13.56 9.82
N PRO A 95 -3.36 14.21 9.97
CA PRO A 95 -2.13 13.64 10.57
C PRO A 95 -2.22 13.10 12.03
N LEU A 96 -3.42 12.85 12.58
CA LEU A 96 -3.79 12.63 13.97
C LEU A 96 -4.14 11.18 14.35
N LEU A 97 -4.33 10.23 13.41
CA LEU A 97 -4.46 8.81 13.81
C LEU A 97 -3.19 8.32 14.53
N GLY A 98 -2.06 8.99 14.30
CA GLY A 98 -0.77 8.57 14.82
C GLY A 98 -0.33 7.23 14.21
N PRO A 99 0.96 6.87 14.33
CA PRO A 99 1.51 5.66 13.71
C PRO A 99 0.80 4.39 14.17
N LEU A 100 0.34 4.36 15.42
CA LEU A 100 -0.28 3.18 16.02
C LEU A 100 -1.67 2.89 15.43
N LEU A 101 -2.58 3.87 15.36
CA LEU A 101 -3.92 3.60 14.83
C LEU A 101 -3.88 3.29 13.33
N HIS A 102 -2.96 3.91 12.58
CA HIS A 102 -2.74 3.57 11.18
C HIS A 102 -2.27 2.11 11.03
N LEU A 103 -1.31 1.67 11.84
CA LEU A 103 -0.87 0.28 11.87
C LEU A 103 -2.01 -0.67 12.22
N LEU A 104 -2.81 -0.36 13.25
CA LEU A 104 -3.95 -1.18 13.65
C LEU A 104 -5.01 -1.28 12.55
N LEU A 105 -5.26 -0.20 11.82
CA LEU A 105 -6.17 -0.23 10.68
C LEU A 105 -5.64 -1.13 9.56
N LEU A 106 -4.36 -1.00 9.21
CA LEU A 106 -3.73 -1.87 8.20
C LEU A 106 -3.76 -3.34 8.61
N VAL A 107 -3.53 -3.64 9.90
CA VAL A 107 -3.66 -5.00 10.45
C VAL A 107 -5.10 -5.49 10.34
N GLY A 108 -6.08 -4.67 10.68
CA GLY A 108 -7.50 -5.01 10.55
C GLY A 108 -7.89 -5.31 9.10
N VAL A 109 -7.51 -4.43 8.17
CA VAL A 109 -7.78 -4.61 6.73
C VAL A 109 -7.07 -5.84 6.18
N GLY A 110 -5.78 -6.02 6.49
CA GLY A 110 -5.01 -7.19 6.10
C GLY A 110 -5.61 -8.49 6.66
N SER A 111 -6.09 -8.48 7.92
CA SER A 111 -6.72 -9.66 8.51
C SER A 111 -7.95 -10.14 7.74
N GLY A 112 -8.65 -9.24 7.04
CA GLY A 112 -9.76 -9.56 6.15
C GLY A 112 -9.37 -10.51 5.01
N LEU A 113 -8.12 -10.47 4.55
CA LEU A 113 -7.61 -11.35 3.49
C LEU A 113 -7.31 -12.78 3.96
N VAL A 114 -7.13 -13.00 5.26
CA VAL A 114 -6.64 -14.29 5.79
C VAL A 114 -7.65 -15.41 5.56
N GLY A 115 -8.93 -15.16 5.84
CA GLY A 115 -9.99 -16.15 5.64
C GLY A 115 -10.15 -16.56 4.17
N PRO A 116 -10.34 -15.60 3.25
CA PRO A 116 -10.38 -15.87 1.81
C PRO A 116 -9.13 -16.59 1.30
N LEU A 117 -7.93 -16.16 1.71
CA LEU A 117 -6.69 -16.79 1.29
C LEU A 117 -6.58 -18.24 1.79
N ALA A 118 -6.88 -18.50 3.07
CA ALA A 118 -6.86 -19.85 3.63
C ALA A 118 -7.90 -20.76 2.94
N GLY A 119 -9.11 -20.25 2.71
CA GLY A 119 -10.19 -21.02 2.08
C GLY A 119 -9.91 -21.39 0.62
N THR A 120 -9.16 -20.56 -0.11
CA THR A 120 -8.85 -20.77 -1.53
C THR A 120 -7.57 -21.59 -1.74
N THR A 121 -6.58 -21.45 -0.87
CA THR A 121 -5.27 -22.13 -0.98
C THR A 121 -5.20 -23.43 -0.19
N GLY A 122 -6.13 -23.66 0.74
CA GLY A 122 -6.11 -24.80 1.67
C GLY A 122 -5.06 -24.68 2.78
N LEU A 123 -4.35 -23.55 2.86
CA LEU A 123 -3.39 -23.28 3.94
C LEU A 123 -4.09 -23.17 5.29
N ASP A 124 -3.36 -23.49 6.36
CA ASP A 124 -3.81 -23.16 7.69
C ASP A 124 -3.85 -21.63 7.90
N ARG A 125 -4.65 -21.19 8.86
CA ARG A 125 -4.87 -19.75 9.11
C ARG A 125 -3.60 -18.97 9.45
N TRP A 126 -2.60 -19.61 10.05
CA TRP A 126 -1.36 -18.96 10.47
C TRP A 126 -0.41 -18.82 9.29
N ALA A 127 -0.31 -19.84 8.44
CA ALA A 127 0.43 -19.75 7.18
C ALA A 127 -0.17 -18.68 6.25
N ALA A 128 -1.50 -18.63 6.11
CA ALA A 128 -2.18 -17.60 5.34
C ALA A 128 -1.95 -16.19 5.94
N ALA A 129 -2.06 -16.04 7.27
CA ALA A 129 -1.75 -14.78 7.94
C ALA A 129 -0.29 -14.34 7.73
N GLY A 130 0.65 -15.29 7.75
CA GLY A 130 2.05 -15.07 7.44
C GLY A 130 2.24 -14.52 6.02
N CYS A 131 1.60 -15.14 5.02
CA CYS A 131 1.66 -14.69 3.62
C CYS A 131 1.12 -13.27 3.47
N VAL A 132 -0.03 -12.95 4.08
CA VAL A 132 -0.62 -11.62 4.06
C VAL A 132 0.31 -10.58 4.72
N ALA A 133 0.88 -10.91 5.89
CA ALA A 133 1.77 -10.01 6.61
C ALA A 133 3.07 -9.75 5.84
N VAL A 134 3.70 -10.81 5.32
CA VAL A 134 4.94 -10.71 4.53
C VAL A 134 4.70 -9.94 3.23
N ALA A 135 3.57 -10.16 2.55
CA ALA A 135 3.19 -9.39 1.38
C ALA A 135 3.08 -7.89 1.69
N GLY A 136 2.37 -7.52 2.76
CA GLY A 136 2.18 -6.13 3.15
C GLY A 136 3.49 -5.44 3.52
N VAL A 137 4.29 -6.08 4.37
CA VAL A 137 5.62 -5.56 4.78
C VAL A 137 6.57 -5.50 3.59
N GLY A 138 6.58 -6.54 2.74
CA GLY A 138 7.45 -6.64 1.57
C GLY A 138 7.17 -5.54 0.55
N LEU A 139 5.90 -5.28 0.23
CA LEU A 139 5.50 -4.19 -0.67
C LEU A 139 5.88 -2.82 -0.11
N ALA A 140 5.61 -2.58 1.18
CA ALA A 140 5.98 -1.33 1.84
C ALA A 140 7.50 -1.11 1.85
N ALA A 141 8.27 -2.15 2.16
CA ALA A 141 9.73 -2.13 2.16
C ALA A 141 10.30 -1.90 0.74
N ALA A 142 9.72 -2.53 -0.28
CA ALA A 142 10.13 -2.35 -1.67
C ALA A 142 9.94 -0.90 -2.14
N VAL A 143 8.76 -0.32 -1.86
CA VAL A 143 8.50 1.09 -2.19
C VAL A 143 9.44 2.02 -1.45
N GLU A 144 9.68 1.78 -0.16
CA GLU A 144 10.61 2.59 0.63
C GLU A 144 12.06 2.46 0.12
N ALA A 145 12.49 1.26 -0.28
CA ALA A 145 13.80 1.05 -0.87
C ALA A 145 13.96 1.83 -2.19
N VAL A 146 12.95 1.79 -3.07
CA VAL A 146 12.93 2.59 -4.31
C VAL A 146 12.98 4.08 -3.98
N ARG A 147 12.18 4.54 -3.01
CA ARG A 147 12.13 5.96 -2.59
C ARG A 147 13.50 6.44 -2.09
N ARG A 148 14.18 5.63 -1.27
CA ARG A 148 15.54 5.90 -0.79
C ARG A 148 16.57 5.86 -1.90
N LEU A 149 16.45 4.92 -2.83
CA LEU A 149 17.36 4.81 -3.97
C LEU A 149 17.25 6.04 -4.88
N VAL A 150 16.03 6.43 -5.25
CA VAL A 150 15.78 7.64 -6.03
C VAL A 150 16.33 8.87 -5.32
N ALA A 151 16.05 9.03 -4.02
CA ALA A 151 16.58 10.15 -3.24
C ALA A 151 18.12 10.19 -3.22
N ARG A 152 18.78 9.04 -3.10
CA ARG A 152 20.25 8.92 -3.16
C ARG A 152 20.80 9.30 -4.53
N ILE A 153 20.20 8.81 -5.61
CA ILE A 153 20.63 9.11 -6.99
C ILE A 153 20.44 10.60 -7.28
N SER A 154 19.29 11.18 -6.92
CA SER A 154 19.04 12.61 -7.11
C SER A 154 20.02 13.47 -6.31
N ALA A 155 20.36 13.09 -5.08
CA ALA A 155 21.35 13.81 -4.28
C ALA A 155 22.77 13.70 -4.85
N ALA A 156 23.13 12.57 -5.46
CA ALA A 156 24.41 12.37 -6.13
C ALA A 156 24.52 13.23 -7.41
N GLY A 157 23.50 13.21 -8.27
CA GLY A 157 23.49 14.00 -9.50
C GLY A 157 23.52 15.52 -9.27
N VAL A 158 22.97 15.99 -8.14
CA VAL A 158 23.07 17.42 -7.75
C VAL A 158 24.51 17.81 -7.34
N ARG A 159 25.34 16.86 -6.88
CA ARG A 159 26.74 17.13 -6.51
C ARG A 159 27.70 17.15 -7.71
N GLU A 160 27.29 16.61 -8.87
CA GLU A 160 28.15 16.47 -10.05
C GLU A 160 28.07 17.65 -11.04
N LEU A 161 27.31 18.70 -10.73
CA LEU A 161 27.29 19.95 -11.50
C LEU A 161 28.28 20.95 -10.89
N PRO A 162 29.55 21.04 -11.37
CA PRO A 162 30.39 22.18 -11.05
C PRO A 162 29.80 23.44 -11.68
N ALA A 163 29.79 24.52 -10.89
CA ALA A 163 29.41 25.87 -11.33
C ALA A 163 30.45 26.47 -12.27
#